data_AF-A0A382HX10-F1
#
_entry.id   AF-A0A382HX10-F1
#
_cell.length_a   1.000
_cell.length_b   1.000
_cell.length_c   1.000
_cell.angle_alpha   90.00
_cell.angle_beta   90.00
_cell.angle_gamma   90.00
#
_symmetry.space_group_name_H-M   'P 1'
#
loop_
_entity.id
_entity.type
_entity.pdbx_description
1 polymer ?
#
loop_
_entity_poly.entity_id
_entity_poly.type
_entity_poly.pdbx_seq_one_letter_code
_entity_poly.pdbx_strand_id
1 'polypeptide(L)'
;VKKRLIIKEDVELIKQTFLDLSNEPAIDVVISTGGTGLTGRDSTPEAVVAIAEKTIDGFGELFRQISFNKIATSTIQSRAIGAVVNHTYIFCLPGSPNACKDGWDDLLQYQLDIRYRPCNFIEIMPRLNEK
;
A
#
# COMPACT_ATOMS: atom_id res chain seq x y z
N VAL A 1 13.07 1.18 9.04
CA VAL A 1 11.75 1.25 9.69
C VAL A 1 11.79 2.34 10.76
N LYS A 2 10.95 3.38 10.66
CA LYS A 2 10.88 4.47 11.65
C LYS A 2 9.85 4.22 12.74
N LYS A 3 8.70 3.62 12.39
CA LYS A 3 7.64 3.21 13.30
C LYS A 3 7.06 1.86 12.90
N ARG A 4 6.49 1.15 13.86
CA ARG A 4 5.73 -0.09 13.67
C ARG A 4 4.56 -0.09 14.64
N LEU A 5 3.35 -0.26 14.12
CA LEU A 5 2.10 -0.26 14.87
C LEU A 5 1.32 -1.55 14.61
N ILE A 6 0.49 -1.93 15.57
CA ILE A 6 -0.53 -2.98 15.42
C ILE A 6 -1.83 -2.35 15.88
N ILE A 7 -2.83 -2.32 15.01
CA ILE A 7 -4.13 -1.71 15.26
C ILE A 7 -5.24 -2.71 14.98
N LYS A 8 -6.44 -2.43 15.49
CA LYS A 8 -7.64 -3.22 15.19
C LYS A 8 -8.17 -2.88 13.81
N GLU A 9 -8.91 -3.81 13.21
CA GLU A 9 -9.66 -3.61 11.97
C GLU A 9 -10.89 -2.72 12.24
N ASP A 10 -10.65 -1.42 12.30
CA ASP A 10 -11.64 -0.36 12.44
C ASP A 10 -11.32 0.75 11.43
N VAL A 11 -12.29 1.10 10.59
CA VAL A 11 -12.07 1.99 9.44
C VAL A 11 -11.58 3.38 9.86
N GLU A 12 -12.11 3.94 10.95
CA GLU A 12 -11.71 5.28 11.41
C GLU A 12 -10.35 5.24 12.08
N LEU A 13 -10.04 4.17 12.84
CA LEU A 13 -8.71 3.98 13.40
C LEU A 13 -7.65 3.82 12.31
N ILE A 14 -7.94 3.06 11.24
CA ILE A 14 -7.03 2.89 10.11
C ILE A 14 -6.80 4.23 9.41
N LYS A 15 -7.87 4.97 9.10
CA LYS A 15 -7.79 6.30 8.49
C LYS A 15 -6.93 7.25 9.31
N GLN A 16 -7.24 7.38 10.61
CA GLN A 16 -6.52 8.30 11.49
C GLN A 16 -5.05 7.90 11.61
N THR A 17 -4.76 6.60 11.72
CA THR A 17 -3.37 6.11 11.77
C THR A 17 -2.60 6.47 10.50
N PHE A 18 -3.19 6.30 9.32
CA PHE A 18 -2.56 6.67 8.05
C PHE A 18 -2.39 8.17 7.88
N LEU A 19 -3.38 8.97 8.30
CA LEU A 19 -3.26 10.43 8.32
C LEU A 19 -2.17 10.90 9.29
N ASP A 20 -2.10 10.35 10.49
CA ASP A 20 -1.08 10.71 11.47
C ASP A 20 0.31 10.39 10.95
N LEU A 21 0.51 9.17 10.43
CA LEU A 21 1.80 8.74 9.87
C LEU A 21 2.20 9.58 8.64
N SER A 22 1.27 9.89 7.74
CA SER A 22 1.55 10.69 6.54
C SER A 22 1.84 12.16 6.82
N ASN A 23 1.43 12.68 7.98
CA ASN A 23 1.79 14.02 8.43
C ASN A 23 3.18 14.08 9.10
N GLU A 24 3.84 12.94 9.34
CA GLU A 24 5.17 12.92 9.93
C GLU A 24 6.25 13.15 8.87
N PRO A 25 7.06 14.23 8.94
CA PRO A 25 8.05 14.54 7.91
C PRO A 25 9.17 13.50 7.74
N ALA A 26 9.28 12.54 8.67
CA ALA A 26 10.27 11.47 8.63
C ALA A 26 9.73 10.15 8.01
N ILE A 27 8.47 10.14 7.56
CA ILE A 27 7.81 8.97 6.98
C ILE A 27 7.50 9.25 5.52
N ASP A 28 8.23 8.58 4.64
CA ASP A 28 8.05 8.66 3.19
C ASP A 28 7.04 7.64 2.65
N VAL A 29 6.97 6.48 3.32
CA VAL A 29 6.19 5.32 2.89
C VAL A 29 5.60 4.62 4.11
N VAL A 30 4.31 4.29 4.02
CA VAL A 30 3.58 3.41 4.92
C VAL A 30 3.24 2.12 4.18
N ILE A 31 3.60 0.97 4.77
CA ILE A 31 3.20 -0.34 4.27
C ILE A 31 2.36 -1.01 5.35
N SER A 32 1.13 -1.42 5.00
CA SER A 32 0.25 -2.18 5.89
C SER A 32 0.04 -3.60 5.38
N THR A 33 -0.36 -4.48 6.29
CA THR A 33 -0.71 -5.88 6.00
C THR A 33 -1.98 -6.24 6.75
N GLY A 34 -2.98 -6.77 6.05
CA GLY A 34 -4.28 -7.17 6.63
C GLY A 34 -5.44 -6.27 6.20
N GLY A 35 -6.68 -6.71 6.48
CA GLY A 35 -7.90 -5.92 6.23
C GLY A 35 -8.25 -5.66 4.76
N THR A 36 -7.64 -6.36 3.80
CA THR A 36 -7.91 -6.23 2.34
C THR A 36 -8.79 -7.35 1.77
N GLY A 37 -9.37 -8.21 2.61
CA GLY A 37 -10.26 -9.28 2.18
C GLY A 37 -11.66 -8.78 1.80
N LEU A 38 -12.62 -9.69 1.77
CA LEU A 38 -14.03 -9.42 1.41
C LEU A 38 -14.99 -9.60 2.60
N THR A 39 -14.49 -9.83 3.81
CA THR A 39 -15.34 -9.98 5.00
C THR A 39 -15.77 -8.62 5.54
N GLY A 40 -16.82 -8.58 6.35
CA GLY A 40 -17.33 -7.31 6.92
C GLY A 40 -16.34 -6.56 7.84
N ARG A 41 -15.20 -7.16 8.19
CA ARG A 41 -14.12 -6.50 8.95
C ARG A 41 -13.05 -5.89 8.05
N ASP A 42 -12.93 -6.37 6.82
CA ASP A 42 -11.92 -5.93 5.87
C ASP A 42 -12.26 -4.53 5.34
N SER A 43 -11.66 -3.52 5.94
CA SER A 43 -11.98 -2.10 5.70
C SER A 43 -10.77 -1.25 5.30
N THR A 44 -9.60 -1.89 5.08
CA THR A 44 -8.37 -1.15 4.77
C THR A 44 -8.47 -0.40 3.43
N PRO A 45 -8.98 -0.99 2.33
CA PRO A 45 -9.13 -0.25 1.09
C PRO A 45 -10.12 0.92 1.19
N GLU A 46 -11.23 0.73 1.89
CA GLU A 46 -12.21 1.79 2.18
C GLU A 46 -11.58 2.96 2.93
N ALA A 47 -10.79 2.65 3.97
CA ALA A 47 -10.06 3.65 4.73
C ALA A 47 -9.09 4.45 3.86
N VAL A 48 -8.31 3.77 3.01
CA VAL A 48 -7.35 4.42 2.10
C VAL A 48 -8.06 5.30 1.07
N VAL A 49 -9.09 4.79 0.40
CA VAL A 49 -9.83 5.54 -0.62
C VAL A 49 -10.44 6.82 -0.04
N ALA A 50 -10.91 6.78 1.21
CA ALA A 50 -11.50 7.94 1.87
C ALA A 50 -10.51 9.09 2.14
N ILE A 51 -9.20 8.82 2.16
CA ILE A 51 -8.16 9.82 2.49
C ILE A 51 -7.15 10.06 1.36
N ALA A 52 -7.21 9.27 0.28
CA ALA A 52 -6.28 9.34 -0.84
C ALA A 52 -6.44 10.64 -1.64
N GLU A 53 -5.32 11.32 -1.90
CA GLU A 53 -5.26 12.37 -2.91
C GLU A 53 -5.31 11.75 -4.31
N LYS A 54 -4.59 10.64 -4.48
CA LYS A 54 -4.51 9.85 -5.71
C LYS A 54 -4.40 8.37 -5.36
N THR A 55 -5.14 7.53 -6.06
CA THR A 55 -4.92 6.08 -6.05
C THR A 55 -3.83 5.70 -7.05
N ILE A 56 -3.11 4.63 -6.76
CA ILE A 56 -2.10 4.02 -7.63
C ILE A 56 -2.68 2.69 -8.10
N ASP A 57 -3.66 2.74 -9.01
CA ASP A 57 -4.44 1.55 -9.42
C ASP A 57 -3.53 0.43 -9.95
N GLY A 58 -2.47 0.81 -10.68
CA GLY A 58 -1.46 -0.11 -11.19
C GLY A 58 -0.76 -0.95 -10.12
N PHE A 59 -0.69 -0.52 -8.86
CA PHE A 59 -0.18 -1.35 -7.76
C PHE A 59 -1.06 -2.57 -7.54
N GLY A 60 -2.37 -2.35 -7.37
CA GLY A 60 -3.32 -3.43 -7.12
C GLY A 60 -3.44 -4.37 -8.33
N GLU A 61 -3.41 -3.82 -9.54
CA GLU A 61 -3.44 -4.58 -10.80
C GLU A 61 -2.22 -5.49 -10.94
N LEU A 62 -1.02 -4.93 -10.83
CA LEU A 62 0.23 -5.69 -10.97
C LEU A 62 0.37 -6.72 -9.84
N PHE A 63 0.00 -6.35 -8.61
CA PHE A 63 -0.01 -7.29 -7.49
C PHE A 63 -0.92 -8.49 -7.75
N ARG A 64 -2.13 -8.26 -8.28
CA ARG A 64 -3.05 -9.35 -8.66
C ARG A 64 -2.52 -10.18 -9.82
N GLN A 65 -1.82 -9.59 -10.79
CA GLN A 65 -1.17 -10.33 -11.86
C GLN A 65 -0.06 -11.25 -11.32
N ILE A 66 0.82 -10.73 -10.45
CA ILE A 66 1.87 -11.51 -9.77
C ILE A 66 1.23 -12.65 -8.96
N SER A 67 0.19 -12.33 -8.19
CA SER A 67 -0.54 -13.30 -7.38
C SER A 67 -1.22 -14.37 -8.22
N PHE A 68 -1.80 -14.01 -9.37
CA PHE A 68 -2.43 -14.98 -10.28
C PHE A 68 -1.44 -16.05 -10.75
N ASN A 69 -0.20 -15.68 -11.05
CA ASN A 69 0.83 -16.65 -11.44
C ASN A 69 1.20 -17.63 -10.32
N LYS A 70 0.90 -17.31 -9.05
CA LYS A 70 1.27 -18.10 -7.87
C LYS A 70 0.09 -18.86 -7.26
N ILE A 71 -1.07 -18.22 -7.17
CA ILE A 71 -2.27 -18.73 -6.48
C ILE A 71 -3.51 -18.77 -7.39
N ALA A 72 -3.34 -18.53 -8.68
CA ALA A 72 -4.39 -18.54 -9.70
C ALA A 72 -5.57 -17.63 -9.30
N THR A 73 -6.80 -18.14 -9.48
CA THR A 73 -8.04 -17.38 -9.26
C THR A 73 -8.25 -16.95 -7.81
N SER A 74 -7.53 -17.53 -6.84
CA SER A 74 -7.61 -17.09 -5.43
C SER A 74 -7.26 -15.62 -5.24
N THR A 75 -6.49 -15.02 -6.17
CA THR A 75 -6.14 -13.59 -6.11
C THR A 75 -7.35 -12.65 -6.09
N ILE A 76 -8.53 -13.07 -6.57
CA ILE A 76 -9.74 -12.22 -6.58
C ILE A 76 -10.27 -11.91 -5.18
N GLN A 77 -9.86 -12.69 -4.16
CA GLN A 77 -10.30 -12.51 -2.78
C GLN A 77 -9.56 -11.39 -2.05
N SER A 78 -8.65 -10.69 -2.72
CA SER A 78 -7.84 -9.64 -2.13
C SER A 78 -7.94 -8.32 -2.90
N ARG A 79 -8.00 -7.22 -2.15
CA ARG A 79 -8.16 -5.86 -2.62
C ARG A 79 -6.95 -4.99 -2.26
N ALA A 80 -5.74 -5.48 -2.55
CA ALA A 80 -4.51 -4.70 -2.38
C ALA A 80 -4.62 -3.34 -3.11
N ILE A 81 -4.20 -2.27 -2.44
CA ILE A 81 -4.33 -0.88 -2.92
C ILE A 81 -3.06 -0.08 -2.60
N GLY A 82 -2.69 0.80 -3.54
CA GLY A 82 -1.65 1.80 -3.37
C GLY A 82 -2.25 3.20 -3.49
N ALA A 83 -1.75 4.17 -2.74
CA ALA A 83 -2.22 5.55 -2.78
C ALA A 83 -1.14 6.56 -2.38
N VAL A 84 -1.39 7.82 -2.67
CA VAL A 84 -0.65 8.98 -2.14
C VAL A 84 -1.56 9.76 -1.19
N VAL A 85 -1.06 10.05 0.00
CA VAL A 85 -1.73 10.84 1.06
C VAL A 85 -0.71 11.78 1.67
N ASN A 86 -0.93 13.10 1.67
CA ASN A 86 0.01 14.09 2.21
C ASN A 86 1.45 13.88 1.69
N HIS A 87 1.60 13.65 0.39
CA HIS A 87 2.89 13.34 -0.25
C HIS A 87 3.62 12.08 0.28
N THR A 88 2.94 11.24 1.05
CA THR A 88 3.42 9.95 1.56
C THR A 88 2.79 8.82 0.76
N TYR A 89 3.58 7.81 0.38
CA TYR A 89 3.04 6.61 -0.25
C TYR A 89 2.43 5.68 0.78
N ILE A 90 1.26 5.12 0.47
CA ILE A 90 0.60 4.09 1.27
C ILE A 90 0.38 2.85 0.40
N PHE A 91 0.89 1.70 0.84
CA PHE A 91 0.69 0.41 0.19
C PHE A 91 0.07 -0.58 1.17
N CYS A 92 -1.11 -1.11 0.83
CA CYS A 92 -1.85 -2.05 1.66
C CYS A 92 -1.80 -3.43 1.03
N LEU A 93 -1.10 -4.34 1.69
CA LEU A 93 -0.92 -5.73 1.28
C LEU A 93 -1.87 -6.66 2.05
N PRO A 94 -2.11 -7.88 1.53
CA PRO A 94 -2.96 -8.85 2.20
C PRO A 94 -2.29 -9.41 3.46
N GLY A 95 -3.09 -9.86 4.43
CA GLY A 95 -2.60 -10.37 5.72
C GLY A 95 -1.78 -11.67 5.65
N SER A 96 -1.76 -12.35 4.51
CA SER A 96 -0.99 -13.58 4.32
C SER A 96 0.51 -13.27 4.25
N PRO A 97 1.37 -13.99 5.01
CA PRO A 97 2.82 -13.82 4.92
C PRO A 97 3.38 -14.01 3.50
N ASN A 98 2.82 -14.95 2.72
CA ASN A 98 3.23 -15.17 1.34
C ASN A 98 2.88 -13.97 0.46
N ALA A 99 1.68 -13.40 0.63
CA ALA A 99 1.26 -12.23 -0.11
C ALA A 99 2.11 -10.99 0.22
N CYS A 100 2.51 -10.83 1.48
CA CYS A 100 3.47 -9.80 1.89
C CYS A 100 4.83 -9.98 1.22
N LYS A 101 5.33 -11.22 1.22
CA LYS A 101 6.59 -11.58 0.55
C LYS A 101 6.52 -11.27 -0.95
N ASP A 102 5.45 -11.66 -1.61
CA ASP A 102 5.25 -11.42 -3.04
C ASP A 102 5.17 -9.92 -3.35
N GLY A 103 4.41 -9.15 -2.55
CA GLY A 103 4.30 -7.71 -2.71
C GLY A 103 5.62 -6.96 -2.48
N TRP A 104 6.46 -7.46 -1.57
CA TRP A 104 7.79 -6.89 -1.36
C TRP A 104 8.78 -7.31 -2.43
N ASP A 105 8.99 -8.62 -2.60
CA ASP A 105 10.06 -9.19 -3.43
C ASP A 105 9.81 -8.98 -4.93
N ASP A 106 8.56 -8.96 -5.39
CA ASP A 106 8.27 -8.88 -6.82
C ASP A 106 7.78 -7.50 -7.27
N LEU A 107 7.63 -6.54 -6.34
CA LEU A 107 7.06 -5.23 -6.65
C LEU A 107 7.70 -4.07 -5.88
N LEU A 108 7.49 -3.99 -4.56
CA LEU A 108 7.85 -2.78 -3.81
C LEU A 108 9.36 -2.59 -3.69
N GLN A 109 10.17 -3.65 -3.56
CA GLN A 109 11.63 -3.49 -3.44
C GLN A 109 12.24 -2.81 -4.67
N TYR A 110 11.65 -3.01 -5.86
CA TYR A 110 12.09 -2.38 -7.09
C TYR A 110 11.64 -0.92 -7.15
N GLN A 111 10.38 -0.65 -6.83
CA GLN A 111 9.83 0.71 -6.91
C GLN A 111 10.36 1.64 -5.81
N LEU A 112 10.83 1.07 -4.69
CA LEU A 112 11.46 1.80 -3.58
C LEU A 112 13.00 1.79 -3.64
N ASP A 113 13.58 1.38 -4.77
CA ASP A 113 15.01 1.49 -5.05
C ASP A 113 15.27 2.54 -6.13
N ILE A 114 16.00 3.60 -5.77
CA ILE A 114 16.36 4.70 -6.68
C ILE A 114 17.15 4.23 -7.91
N ARG A 115 17.79 3.06 -7.85
CA ARG A 115 18.58 2.49 -8.94
C ARG A 115 17.72 1.78 -9.98
N TYR A 116 16.45 1.50 -9.69
CA TYR A 116 15.55 0.81 -10.61
C TYR A 116 15.18 1.68 -11.81
N ARG A 117 15.20 1.09 -13.00
CA ARG A 117 14.97 1.74 -14.30
C ARG A 117 13.80 1.08 -15.03
N PRO A 118 13.10 1.77 -15.94
CA PRO A 118 13.36 3.14 -16.40
C PRO A 118 12.90 4.24 -15.43
N CYS A 119 11.98 3.93 -14.52
CA CYS A 119 11.46 4.84 -13.50
C CYS A 119 11.10 4.08 -12.20
N ASN A 120 11.08 4.80 -11.08
CA ASN A 120 10.68 4.29 -9.76
C ASN A 120 10.00 5.39 -8.92
N PHE A 121 9.42 5.03 -7.77
CA PHE A 121 8.73 6.01 -6.92
C PHE A 121 9.68 7.01 -6.28
N ILE A 122 10.92 6.62 -5.96
CA ILE A 122 11.90 7.50 -5.29
C ILE A 122 12.26 8.69 -6.19
N GLU A 123 12.35 8.51 -7.51
CA GLU A 123 12.56 9.61 -8.47
C GLU A 123 11.40 10.63 -8.48
N ILE A 124 10.18 10.17 -8.19
CA ILE A 124 8.96 11.00 -8.24
C ILE A 124 8.68 11.67 -6.89
N MET A 125 9.15 11.10 -5.77
CA MET A 125 8.89 11.61 -4.42
C MET A 125 9.04 13.13 -4.23
N PRO A 126 10.14 13.79 -4.69
CA PRO A 126 10.32 15.22 -4.49
C PRO A 126 9.26 16.08 -5.20
N ARG A 127 8.54 15.48 -6.15
CA ARG A 127 7.56 16.14 -7.03
C ARG A 127 6.12 15.91 -6.57
N LEU A 128 5.90 15.09 -5.54
CA LEU A 128 4.55 14.81 -5.03
C LEU A 128 3.84 16.05 -4.48
N ASN A 129 4.59 17.09 -4.14
CA ASN A 129 4.10 18.38 -3.65
C ASN A 129 4.01 19.48 -4.72
N GLU A 130 4.31 19.18 -5.99
CA GLU A 130 4.10 20.10 -7.11
C GLU A 130 2.59 20.38 -7.27
N LYS A 131 2.22 21.65 -7.45
CA LYS A 131 0.84 22.12 -7.69
C LYS A 131 0.61 22.43 -9.15
#